data_AF-A0A9P4QFQ5-F1
#
_entry.id   AF-A0A9P4QFQ5-F1
#
_cell.length_a   1.000
_cell.length_b   1.000
_cell.length_c   1.000
_cell.angle_alpha   90.00
_cell.angle_beta   90.00
_cell.angle_gamma   90.00
#
_symmetry.space_group_name_H-M   'P 1'
#
loop_
_entity.id
_entity.type
_entity.pdbx_description
1 polymer ?
#
loop_
_entity_poly.entity_id
_entity_poly.type
_entity_poly.pdbx_seq_one_letter_code
_entity_poly.pdbx_strand_id
1 'polypeptide(L)'
;MVQSRCGLNAREEIKNMDRLHLVMAKLKVRFLPRGSAIFQQLDQTFSSLTLASCQNVSEFAEKLCKARNDIHELDVSCRISEPHFVNRFLTGLGLEYSTFLSAFYQVNSLIPERNDTGTITREAVTFDTALIAAEKEEQSQKMQTMTTQPLAMAAVGGKRLCTHCHSTTHDRPDCWKLFPDKKAAFAEQRDKRRRIRQKTK
;
A
#
# COMPACT_ATOMS: atom_id res chain seq x y z
N MET A 1 -2.30 36.43 -26.76
CA MET A 1 -1.41 35.58 -25.93
C MET A 1 -1.91 34.13 -25.76
N VAL A 2 -3.19 33.80 -26.02
CA VAL A 2 -3.69 32.40 -26.10
C VAL A 2 -3.78 31.87 -27.54
N GLN A 3 -4.23 32.70 -28.48
CA GLN A 3 -4.33 32.37 -29.91
C GLN A 3 -3.04 31.84 -30.55
N SER A 4 -1.87 32.31 -30.11
CA SER A 4 -0.57 31.90 -30.64
C SER A 4 -0.12 30.52 -30.16
N ARG A 5 -0.79 29.95 -29.14
CA ARG A 5 -0.51 28.61 -28.60
C ARG A 5 -1.59 27.58 -28.99
N CYS A 6 -2.64 28.00 -29.68
CA CYS A 6 -3.70 27.14 -30.17
C CYS A 6 -3.39 26.66 -31.61
N GLY A 7 -3.74 25.42 -31.94
CA GLY A 7 -3.71 24.93 -33.33
C GLY A 7 -4.65 25.73 -34.24
N LEU A 8 -4.46 25.63 -35.56
CA LEU A 8 -5.15 26.45 -36.57
C LEU A 8 -6.68 26.48 -36.38
N ASN A 9 -7.31 25.32 -36.17
CA ASN A 9 -8.77 25.21 -35.96
C ASN A 9 -9.27 25.90 -34.70
N ALA A 10 -8.50 25.83 -33.61
CA ALA A 10 -8.85 26.48 -32.35
C ALA A 10 -8.63 28.00 -32.42
N ARG A 11 -7.64 28.45 -33.20
CA ARG A 11 -7.34 29.87 -33.43
C ARG A 11 -8.42 30.57 -34.25
N GLU A 12 -9.01 29.91 -35.25
CA GLU A 12 -10.12 30.47 -36.03
C GLU A 12 -11.37 30.71 -35.17
N GLU A 13 -11.68 29.79 -34.24
CA GLU A 13 -12.87 29.90 -33.39
C GLU A 13 -12.84 31.05 -32.39
N ILE A 14 -11.65 31.46 -31.99
CA ILE A 14 -11.42 32.46 -30.94
C ILE A 14 -10.91 33.79 -31.52
N LYS A 15 -10.91 33.92 -32.85
CA LYS A 15 -10.32 35.05 -33.60
C LYS A 15 -10.92 36.40 -33.23
N ASN A 16 -12.20 36.43 -32.85
CA ASN A 16 -12.96 37.64 -32.50
C ASN A 16 -13.34 37.70 -31.00
N MET A 17 -12.61 36.98 -30.14
CA MET A 17 -12.88 36.93 -28.70
C MET A 17 -11.73 37.54 -27.90
N ASP A 18 -11.99 38.68 -27.26
CA ASP A 18 -10.98 39.41 -26.49
C ASP A 18 -10.94 39.00 -25.01
N ARG A 19 -12.02 38.41 -24.49
CA ARG A 19 -12.11 38.00 -23.09
C ARG A 19 -11.66 36.55 -22.92
N LEU A 20 -10.58 36.37 -22.16
CA LEU A 20 -9.97 35.06 -21.89
C LEU A 20 -10.97 33.99 -21.40
N HIS A 21 -11.90 34.36 -20.51
CA HIS A 21 -12.89 33.40 -19.99
C HIS A 21 -13.86 32.91 -21.07
N LEU A 22 -14.24 33.77 -22.04
CA LEU A 22 -15.10 33.40 -23.17
C LEU A 22 -14.35 32.50 -24.17
N VAL A 23 -13.08 32.84 -24.43
CA VAL A 23 -12.17 32.01 -25.24
C VAL A 23 -12.06 30.60 -24.65
N MET A 24 -11.78 30.50 -23.35
CA MET A 24 -11.63 29.20 -22.67
C MET A 24 -12.96 28.41 -22.63
N ALA A 25 -14.08 29.07 -22.35
CA ALA A 25 -15.39 28.43 -22.36
C ALA A 25 -15.74 27.86 -23.75
N LYS A 26 -15.49 28.63 -24.82
CA LYS A 26 -15.76 28.18 -26.19
C LYS A 26 -14.85 27.04 -26.62
N LEU A 27 -13.57 27.10 -26.25
CA LEU A 27 -12.64 26.00 -26.50
C LEU A 27 -13.05 24.73 -25.75
N LYS A 28 -13.48 24.84 -24.50
CA LYS A 28 -14.02 23.69 -23.74
C LYS A 28 -15.26 23.11 -24.41
N VAL A 29 -16.23 23.92 -24.84
CA VAL A 29 -17.44 23.39 -25.49
C VAL A 29 -17.11 22.59 -26.76
N ARG A 30 -16.14 23.06 -27.55
CA ARG A 30 -15.86 22.49 -28.88
C ARG A 30 -14.82 21.37 -28.88
N PHE A 31 -13.84 21.44 -27.99
CA PHE A 31 -12.68 20.55 -28.00
C PHE A 31 -12.59 19.65 -26.78
N LEU A 32 -13.48 19.78 -25.79
CA LEU A 32 -13.53 18.81 -24.71
C LEU A 32 -13.94 17.46 -25.33
N PRO A 33 -13.17 16.40 -25.09
CA PRO A 33 -13.49 15.07 -25.59
C PRO A 33 -14.88 14.66 -25.05
N ARG A 34 -15.84 14.47 -25.96
CA ARG A 34 -17.23 14.09 -25.65
C ARG A 34 -17.54 12.73 -26.27
N GLY A 35 -18.45 12.01 -25.63
CA GLY A 35 -19.04 10.78 -26.17
C GLY A 35 -18.74 9.53 -25.34
N SER A 36 -19.57 8.51 -25.54
CA SER A 36 -19.58 7.30 -24.72
C SER A 36 -18.29 6.48 -24.80
N ALA A 37 -17.57 6.53 -25.92
CA ALA A 37 -16.30 5.81 -26.08
C ALA A 37 -15.21 6.34 -25.12
N ILE A 38 -15.16 7.66 -24.93
CA ILE A 38 -14.19 8.32 -24.04
C ILE A 38 -14.54 8.04 -22.59
N PHE A 39 -15.83 8.11 -22.26
CA PHE A 39 -16.33 7.67 -20.95
C PHE A 39 -15.93 6.21 -20.67
N GLN A 40 -16.18 5.28 -21.60
CA GLN A 40 -15.81 3.88 -21.44
C GLN A 40 -14.31 3.69 -21.20
N GLN A 41 -13.46 4.41 -21.94
CA GLN A 41 -12.02 4.34 -21.75
C GLN A 41 -11.59 4.86 -20.36
N LEU A 42 -12.15 5.98 -19.92
CA LEU A 42 -11.85 6.57 -18.62
C LEU A 42 -12.38 5.71 -17.47
N ASP A 43 -13.60 5.19 -17.59
CA ASP A 43 -14.22 4.28 -16.63
C ASP A 43 -13.46 2.96 -16.53
N GLN A 44 -13.01 2.40 -17.66
CA GLN A 44 -12.16 1.22 -17.67
C GLN A 44 -10.83 1.49 -16.96
N THR A 45 -10.21 2.64 -17.24
CA THR A 45 -8.95 3.06 -16.57
C THR A 45 -9.17 3.17 -15.06
N PHE A 46 -10.23 3.83 -14.62
CA PHE A 46 -10.61 3.96 -13.21
C PHE A 46 -10.86 2.60 -12.53
N SER A 47 -11.56 1.71 -13.23
CA SER A 47 -11.94 0.38 -12.74
C SER A 47 -10.82 -0.66 -12.81
N SER A 48 -9.78 -0.44 -13.61
CA SER A 48 -8.61 -1.34 -13.67
C SER A 48 -7.45 -0.89 -12.77
N LEU A 49 -7.43 0.39 -12.35
CA LEU A 49 -6.37 0.92 -11.48
C LEU A 49 -6.35 0.19 -10.14
N THR A 50 -5.21 -0.40 -9.80
CA THR A 50 -4.96 -1.11 -8.54
C THR A 50 -3.57 -0.77 -8.02
N LEU A 51 -3.33 -0.97 -6.73
CA LEU A 51 -2.03 -0.77 -6.12
C LEU A 51 -0.93 -1.61 -6.79
N ALA A 52 -1.25 -2.79 -7.33
CA ALA A 52 -0.31 -3.63 -8.06
C ALA A 52 0.28 -2.96 -9.32
N SER A 53 -0.42 -1.96 -9.88
CA SER A 53 0.05 -1.15 -11.01
C SER A 53 0.85 0.10 -10.60
N CYS A 54 1.07 0.30 -9.29
CA CYS A 54 1.73 1.45 -8.70
C CYS A 54 2.85 1.02 -7.74
N GLN A 55 3.76 1.93 -7.40
CA GLN A 55 4.88 1.62 -6.51
C GLN A 55 4.51 1.70 -5.02
N ASN A 56 3.57 2.60 -4.69
CA ASN A 56 3.15 2.87 -3.31
C ASN A 56 1.70 3.36 -3.27
N VAL A 57 1.14 3.40 -2.07
CA VAL A 57 -0.24 3.83 -1.82
C VAL A 57 -0.51 5.26 -2.30
N SER A 58 0.43 6.18 -2.11
CA SER A 58 0.28 7.59 -2.50
C SER A 58 0.17 7.75 -4.03
N GLU A 59 1.04 7.08 -4.81
CA GLU A 59 1.00 7.10 -6.27
C GLU A 59 -0.32 6.50 -6.80
N PHE A 60 -0.79 5.43 -6.16
CA PHE A 60 -2.09 4.84 -6.49
C PHE A 60 -3.24 5.82 -6.23
N ALA A 61 -3.24 6.49 -5.08
CA ALA A 61 -4.23 7.49 -4.72
C ALA A 61 -4.24 8.67 -5.71
N GLU A 62 -3.08 9.19 -6.08
CA GLU A 62 -2.95 10.28 -7.05
C GLU A 62 -3.51 9.90 -8.43
N LYS A 63 -3.16 8.71 -8.94
CA LYS A 63 -3.68 8.22 -10.23
C LYS A 63 -5.19 8.01 -10.18
N LEU A 64 -5.71 7.50 -9.07
CA LEU A 64 -7.14 7.26 -8.88
C LEU A 64 -7.93 8.59 -8.80
N CYS A 65 -7.40 9.59 -8.08
CA CYS A 65 -7.95 10.94 -8.04
C CYS A 65 -7.96 11.59 -9.41
N LYS A 66 -6.87 11.46 -10.18
CA LYS A 66 -6.80 11.95 -11.55
C LYS A 66 -7.87 11.30 -12.43
N ALA A 67 -7.98 9.97 -12.41
CA ALA A 67 -8.99 9.25 -13.18
C ALA A 67 -10.43 9.67 -12.81
N ARG A 68 -10.72 9.89 -11.52
CA ARG A 68 -12.01 10.42 -11.07
C ARG A 68 -12.27 11.83 -11.62
N ASN A 69 -11.28 12.71 -11.56
CA ASN A 69 -11.41 14.08 -12.06
C ASN A 69 -11.65 14.10 -13.58
N ASP A 70 -10.93 13.27 -14.33
CA ASP A 70 -11.10 13.14 -15.78
C ASP A 70 -12.53 12.68 -16.13
N ILE A 71 -13.12 11.77 -15.33
CA ILE A 71 -14.53 11.36 -15.48
C ILE A 71 -15.50 12.49 -15.12
N HIS A 72 -15.24 13.22 -14.02
CA HIS A 72 -16.08 14.35 -13.59
C HIS A 72 -16.05 15.52 -14.57
N GLU A 73 -14.96 15.68 -15.33
CA GLU A 73 -14.86 16.71 -16.37
C GLU A 73 -15.77 16.43 -17.58
N LEU A 74 -16.15 15.17 -17.84
CA LEU A 74 -17.00 14.82 -18.99
C LEU A 74 -18.42 15.37 -18.87
N ASP A 75 -19.09 15.07 -17.76
CA ASP A 75 -20.47 15.48 -17.49
C ASP A 75 -20.81 15.39 -16.00
N VAL A 76 -21.77 16.20 -15.54
CA VAL A 76 -22.25 16.21 -14.15
C VAL A 76 -22.88 14.87 -13.75
N SER A 77 -23.50 14.15 -14.70
CA SER A 77 -24.07 12.82 -14.47
C SER A 77 -23.02 11.73 -14.20
N CYS A 78 -21.77 11.94 -14.62
CA CYS A 78 -20.66 11.01 -14.39
C CYS A 78 -20.05 11.15 -12.99
N ARG A 79 -20.65 11.94 -12.10
CA ARG A 79 -20.10 12.24 -10.78
C ARG A 79 -20.12 11.01 -9.88
N ILE A 80 -18.94 10.43 -9.69
CA ILE A 80 -18.68 9.36 -8.72
C ILE A 80 -18.88 9.89 -7.30
N SER A 81 -19.77 9.26 -6.53
CA SER A 81 -20.00 9.60 -5.12
C SER A 81 -18.82 9.22 -4.24
N GLU A 82 -18.64 9.92 -3.11
CA GLU A 82 -17.56 9.65 -2.17
C GLU A 82 -17.54 8.19 -1.65
N PRO A 83 -18.65 7.56 -1.22
CA PRO A 83 -18.63 6.16 -0.77
C PRO A 83 -18.16 5.18 -1.85
N HIS A 84 -18.59 5.38 -3.10
CA HIS A 84 -18.13 4.57 -4.23
C HIS A 84 -16.64 4.78 -4.50
N PHE A 85 -16.15 6.01 -4.38
CA PHE A 85 -14.73 6.32 -4.57
C PHE A 85 -13.85 5.72 -3.47
N VAL A 86 -14.25 5.84 -2.20
CA VAL A 86 -13.55 5.22 -1.06
C VAL A 86 -13.54 3.70 -1.18
N ASN A 87 -14.70 3.09 -1.50
CA ASN A 87 -14.78 1.65 -1.72
C ASN A 87 -13.88 1.21 -2.88
N ARG A 88 -13.81 1.99 -3.96
CA ARG A 88 -12.92 1.71 -5.08
C ARG A 88 -11.45 1.76 -4.66
N PHE A 89 -11.05 2.76 -3.88
CA PHE A 89 -9.70 2.86 -3.35
C PHE A 89 -9.34 1.64 -2.49
N LEU A 90 -10.19 1.30 -1.52
CA LEU A 90 -9.96 0.19 -0.59
C LEU A 90 -9.88 -1.16 -1.31
N THR A 91 -10.78 -1.43 -2.26
CA THR A 91 -10.76 -2.66 -3.07
C THR A 91 -9.56 -2.71 -4.03
N GLY A 92 -9.02 -1.55 -4.43
CA GLY A 92 -7.84 -1.45 -5.27
C GLY A 92 -6.51 -1.70 -4.56
N LEU A 93 -6.48 -1.72 -3.21
CA LEU A 93 -5.27 -2.00 -2.43
C LEU A 93 -4.75 -3.44 -2.59
N GLY A 94 -5.65 -4.38 -2.93
CA GLY A 94 -5.30 -5.78 -3.17
C GLY A 94 -5.24 -6.65 -1.90
N LEU A 95 -4.87 -7.92 -2.09
CA LEU A 95 -4.96 -8.97 -1.06
C LEU A 95 -4.01 -8.77 0.13
N GLU A 96 -2.87 -8.11 -0.08
CA GLU A 96 -1.88 -7.78 0.96
C GLU A 96 -2.48 -6.91 2.08
N TYR A 97 -3.54 -6.17 1.77
CA TYR A 97 -4.24 -5.31 2.73
C TYR A 97 -5.49 -5.97 3.32
N SER A 98 -5.75 -7.26 3.08
CA SER A 98 -6.99 -7.94 3.53
C SER A 98 -7.23 -7.87 5.04
N THR A 99 -6.19 -8.05 5.86
CA THR A 99 -6.26 -7.91 7.33
C THR A 99 -6.59 -6.48 7.73
N PHE A 100 -5.90 -5.51 7.12
CA PHE A 100 -6.16 -4.08 7.33
C PHE A 100 -7.60 -3.72 6.94
N LEU A 101 -8.08 -4.15 5.77
CA LEU A 101 -9.43 -3.90 5.29
C LEU A 101 -10.48 -4.44 6.25
N SER A 102 -10.26 -5.64 6.79
CA SER A 102 -11.17 -6.25 7.77
C SER A 102 -11.26 -5.42 9.04
N ALA A 103 -10.12 -4.96 9.58
CA ALA A 103 -10.10 -4.09 10.74
C ALA A 103 -10.69 -2.70 10.44
N PHE A 104 -10.42 -2.17 9.25
CA PHE A 104 -10.90 -0.87 8.80
C PHE A 104 -12.43 -0.87 8.72
N TYR A 105 -13.05 -1.86 8.08
CA TYR A 105 -14.52 -1.95 7.96
C TYR A 105 -15.26 -2.18 9.28
N GLN A 106 -14.58 -2.69 10.32
CA GLN A 106 -15.18 -2.78 11.66
C GLN A 106 -15.26 -1.42 12.35
N VAL A 107 -14.23 -0.59 12.16
CA VAL A 107 -14.09 0.71 12.84
C VAL A 107 -14.76 1.84 12.06
N ASN A 108 -14.90 1.69 10.74
CA ASN A 108 -15.31 2.76 9.83
C ASN A 108 -16.54 2.39 9.02
N SER A 109 -17.48 3.32 8.90
CA SER A 109 -18.64 3.19 8.01
C SER A 109 -18.40 3.93 6.70
N LEU A 110 -18.63 3.26 5.57
CA LEU A 110 -18.53 3.88 4.24
C LEU A 110 -19.73 4.77 3.90
N ILE A 111 -20.85 4.55 4.58
CA ILE A 111 -22.08 5.32 4.42
C ILE A 111 -22.46 5.96 5.76
N PRO A 112 -23.10 7.14 5.76
CA PRO A 112 -23.50 7.78 6.99
C PRO A 112 -24.64 6.99 7.63
N GLU A 113 -24.53 6.72 8.93
CA GLU A 113 -25.63 6.15 9.71
C GLU A 113 -26.52 7.28 10.20
N ARG A 114 -27.84 7.06 10.17
CA ARG A 114 -28.84 8.08 10.54
C ARG A 114 -29.82 7.49 11.55
N ASN A 115 -30.25 8.32 12.49
CA ASN A 115 -31.36 7.99 13.39
C ASN A 115 -32.71 8.03 12.65
N ASP A 116 -33.77 7.58 13.33
CA ASP A 116 -35.16 7.62 12.86
C ASP A 116 -35.64 9.03 12.46
N THR A 117 -35.00 10.08 12.99
CA THR A 117 -35.26 11.49 12.66
C THR A 117 -34.48 12.00 11.44
N GLY A 118 -33.67 11.16 10.81
CA GLY A 118 -32.83 11.51 9.66
C GLY A 118 -31.51 12.23 10.02
N THR A 119 -31.24 12.47 11.30
CA THR A 119 -29.98 13.08 11.77
C THR A 119 -28.84 12.07 11.69
N ILE A 120 -27.68 12.49 11.18
CA ILE A 120 -26.48 11.65 11.07
C ILE A 120 -25.93 11.36 12.48
N THR A 121 -25.85 10.09 12.85
CA THR A 121 -25.24 9.62 14.11
C THR A 121 -23.79 9.22 13.96
N ARG A 122 -23.43 8.71 12.79
CA ARG A 122 -22.07 8.34 12.45
C ARG A 122 -21.74 8.84 11.07
N GLU A 123 -20.68 9.62 10.97
CA GLU A 123 -20.21 10.15 9.69
C GLU A 123 -19.63 9.04 8.83
N ALA A 124 -19.78 9.20 7.52
CA ALA A 124 -19.10 8.35 6.55
C ALA A 124 -17.62 8.70 6.51
N VAL A 125 -16.79 7.68 6.29
CA VAL A 125 -15.37 7.86 6.03
C VAL A 125 -15.13 8.63 4.74
N THR A 126 -14.19 9.57 4.82
CA THR A 126 -13.72 10.35 3.67
C THR A 126 -12.52 9.67 3.02
N PHE A 127 -12.26 9.99 1.75
CA PHE A 127 -11.08 9.50 1.06
C PHE A 127 -9.78 9.78 1.81
N ASP A 128 -9.62 11.00 2.34
CA ASP A 128 -8.39 11.39 3.05
C ASP A 128 -8.14 10.51 4.29
N THR A 129 -9.19 10.19 5.04
CA THR A 129 -9.06 9.32 6.21
C THR A 129 -8.68 7.88 5.83
N ALA A 130 -9.22 7.36 4.72
CA ALA A 130 -8.85 6.06 4.19
C ALA A 130 -7.41 6.03 3.67
N LEU A 131 -6.97 7.11 3.00
CA LEU A 131 -5.62 7.25 2.48
C LEU A 131 -4.58 7.24 3.60
N ILE A 132 -4.77 8.08 4.64
CA ILE A 132 -3.87 8.14 5.80
C ILE A 132 -3.77 6.77 6.50
N ALA A 133 -4.90 6.08 6.64
CA ALA A 133 -4.92 4.75 7.24
C ALA A 133 -4.14 3.72 6.41
N ALA A 134 -4.29 3.75 5.08
CA ALA A 134 -3.57 2.86 4.17
C ALA A 134 -2.06 3.16 4.13
N GLU A 135 -1.65 4.42 4.13
CA GLU A 135 -0.23 4.81 4.18
C GLU A 135 0.43 4.37 5.50
N LYS A 136 -0.28 4.49 6.62
CA LYS A 136 0.19 4.01 7.92
C LYS A 136 0.38 2.48 7.94
N GLU A 137 -0.52 1.75 7.31
CA GLU A 137 -0.39 0.30 7.14
C GLU A 137 0.83 -0.05 6.27
N GLU A 138 1.02 0.65 5.14
CA GLU A 138 2.19 0.45 4.27
C GLU A 138 3.51 0.64 5.03
N GLN A 139 3.60 1.69 5.86
CA GLN A 139 4.76 1.92 6.72
C GLN A 139 4.95 0.81 7.76
N SER A 140 3.86 0.32 8.35
CA SER A 140 3.90 -0.75 9.35
C SER A 140 4.40 -2.07 8.74
N GLN A 141 3.95 -2.41 7.53
CA GLN A 141 4.41 -3.59 6.79
C GLN A 141 5.89 -3.50 6.41
N LYS A 142 6.36 -2.32 5.99
CA LYS A 142 7.78 -2.04 5.73
C LYS A 142 8.65 -2.21 6.98
N MET A 143 8.17 -1.78 8.15
CA MET A 143 8.90 -1.97 9.41
C MET A 143 8.95 -3.45 9.84
N GLN A 144 7.87 -4.20 9.65
CA GLN A 144 7.80 -5.64 9.97
C GLN A 144 8.71 -6.48 9.07
N THR A 145 8.78 -6.16 7.77
CA THR A 145 9.70 -6.82 6.84
C THR A 145 11.18 -6.53 7.18
N MET A 146 11.49 -5.30 7.62
CA MET A 146 12.83 -4.95 8.10
C MET A 146 13.21 -5.67 9.42
N THR A 147 12.26 -5.92 10.32
CA THR A 147 12.51 -6.63 11.60
C THR A 147 12.54 -8.14 11.49
N THR A 148 11.88 -8.72 10.48
CA THR A 148 11.88 -10.17 10.22
C THR A 148 13.12 -10.65 9.48
N GLN A 149 13.76 -9.80 8.65
CA GLN A 149 15.03 -10.13 7.98
C GLN A 149 16.21 -10.48 8.91
N PRO A 150 16.47 -9.78 10.04
CA PRO A 150 17.56 -10.15 10.95
C PRO A 150 17.27 -11.41 11.79
N LEU A 151 16.01 -11.82 11.96
CA LEU A 151 15.65 -13.05 12.70
C LEU A 151 15.76 -14.32 11.82
N ALA A 152 15.55 -14.21 10.51
CA ALA A 152 15.77 -15.33 9.58
C ALA A 152 17.27 -15.68 9.43
N MET A 153 18.16 -14.68 9.46
CA MET A 153 19.61 -14.89 9.48
C MET A 153 20.12 -15.54 10.78
N ALA A 154 19.40 -15.39 11.91
CA ALA A 154 19.72 -16.06 13.16
C ALA A 154 19.24 -17.53 13.21
N ALA A 155 18.23 -17.89 12.41
CA ALA A 155 17.67 -19.24 12.36
C ALA A 155 18.43 -20.18 11.40
N VAL A 156 19.18 -19.64 10.42
CA VAL A 156 20.10 -20.41 9.55
C VAL A 156 21.51 -20.53 10.16
N GLY A 157 21.63 -20.37 11.47
CA GLY A 157 22.76 -20.89 12.23
C GLY A 157 22.63 -22.41 12.39
N GLY A 158 22.68 -23.16 11.28
CA GLY A 158 22.73 -24.62 11.32
C GLY A 158 23.84 -25.05 12.27
N LYS A 159 23.48 -25.67 13.41
CA LYS A 159 24.45 -26.15 14.40
C LYS A 159 25.43 -27.04 13.65
N ARG A 160 26.71 -26.67 13.62
CA ARG A 160 27.75 -27.50 13.00
C ARG A 160 27.69 -28.88 13.67
N LEU A 161 27.43 -29.88 12.85
CA LEU A 161 27.39 -31.28 13.27
C LEU A 161 28.83 -31.80 13.25
N CYS A 162 29.25 -32.50 14.30
CA CYS A 162 30.50 -33.21 14.25
C CYS A 162 30.44 -34.29 13.15
N THR A 163 31.30 -34.20 12.14
CA THR A 163 31.37 -35.14 10.99
C THR A 163 31.64 -36.60 11.36
N HIS A 164 32.12 -36.89 12.59
CA HIS A 164 32.37 -38.27 13.04
C HIS A 164 31.22 -38.89 13.86
N CYS A 165 30.61 -38.14 14.78
CA CYS A 165 29.57 -38.66 15.68
C CYS A 165 28.17 -38.09 15.41
N HIS A 166 28.05 -37.18 14.43
CA HIS A 166 26.83 -36.46 14.04
C HIS A 166 26.11 -35.73 15.18
N SER A 167 26.82 -35.44 16.28
CA SER A 167 26.28 -34.66 17.38
C SER A 167 26.33 -33.17 17.07
N THR A 168 25.30 -32.44 17.49
CA THR A 168 25.22 -30.97 17.41
C THR A 168 25.92 -30.27 18.58
N THR A 169 26.58 -31.01 19.47
CA THR A 169 27.11 -30.50 20.74
C THR A 169 28.58 -30.10 20.69
N HIS A 170 29.30 -30.46 19.63
CA HIS A 170 30.74 -30.21 19.47
C HIS A 170 31.13 -30.39 17.99
N ASP A 171 32.30 -29.88 17.60
CA ASP A 171 32.91 -30.09 16.29
C ASP A 171 33.85 -31.32 16.29
N ARG A 172 34.28 -31.79 15.12
CA ARG A 172 35.18 -32.96 14.95
C ARG A 172 36.43 -32.99 15.87
N PRO A 173 37.20 -31.90 16.06
CA PRO A 173 38.43 -31.93 16.88
C PRO A 173 38.18 -32.15 18.39
N ASP A 174 36.94 -31.96 18.84
CA ASP A 174 36.53 -32.13 20.23
C ASP A 174 35.61 -33.34 20.45
N CYS A 175 35.59 -34.25 19.47
CA CYS A 175 34.77 -35.44 19.52
C CYS A 175 35.29 -36.47 20.51
N TRP A 176 34.48 -36.77 21.54
CA TRP A 176 34.82 -37.75 22.58
C TRP A 176 34.95 -39.19 22.06
N LYS A 177 34.41 -39.48 20.87
CA LYS A 177 34.63 -40.78 20.20
C LYS A 177 36.02 -40.88 19.54
N LEU A 178 36.64 -39.74 19.20
CA LEU A 178 37.99 -39.68 18.61
C LEU A 178 39.07 -39.41 19.66
N PHE A 179 38.74 -38.64 20.71
CA PHE A 179 39.66 -38.27 21.78
C PHE A 179 39.02 -38.54 23.16
N PRO A 180 39.09 -39.78 23.67
CA PRO A 180 38.52 -40.15 24.96
C PRO A 180 39.06 -39.32 26.14
N ASP A 181 40.33 -38.92 26.07
CA ASP A 181 41.03 -38.19 27.13
C ASP A 181 40.45 -36.79 27.37
N LYS A 182 39.83 -36.18 26.35
CA LYS A 182 39.24 -34.84 26.44
C LYS A 182 37.89 -34.81 27.16
N LYS A 183 37.29 -35.97 27.45
CA LYS A 183 35.96 -36.08 28.09
C LYS A 183 35.93 -35.44 29.48
N ALA A 184 36.98 -35.62 30.27
CA ALA A 184 37.08 -35.10 31.64
C ALA A 184 37.13 -33.56 31.66
N ALA A 185 37.99 -32.97 30.82
CA ALA A 185 38.14 -31.52 30.71
C ALA A 185 36.82 -30.81 30.30
N PHE A 186 36.07 -31.42 29.37
CA PHE A 186 34.77 -30.88 28.97
C PHE A 186 33.70 -30.96 30.06
N ALA A 187 33.67 -32.05 30.84
CA ALA A 187 32.75 -32.19 31.96
C ALA A 187 32.98 -31.11 33.02
N GLU A 188 34.24 -30.84 33.36
CA GLU A 188 34.63 -29.79 34.29
C GLU A 188 34.23 -28.40 33.78
N GLN A 189 34.49 -28.11 32.49
CA GLN A 189 34.11 -26.84 31.85
C GLN A 189 32.58 -26.64 31.84
N ARG A 190 31.81 -27.72 31.64
CA ARG A 190 30.34 -27.68 31.65
C ARG A 190 29.80 -27.38 33.05
N ASP A 191 30.38 -27.98 34.07
CA ASP A 191 29.97 -27.76 35.46
C ASP A 191 30.32 -26.35 35.94
N LYS A 192 31.50 -25.82 35.55
CA LYS A 192 31.85 -24.40 35.74
C LYS A 192 30.80 -23.47 35.13
N ARG A 193 30.41 -23.71 33.86
CA ARG A 193 29.38 -22.92 33.18
C ARG A 193 28.00 -23.02 33.85
N ARG A 194 27.62 -24.19 34.35
CA ARG A 194 26.35 -24.38 35.10
C ARG A 194 26.34 -23.60 36.40
N ARG A 195 27.44 -23.63 37.16
CA ARG A 195 27.60 -22.88 38.41
C ARG A 195 27.55 -21.37 38.18
N ILE A 196 28.16 -20.87 37.10
CA ILE A 196 28.09 -19.45 36.73
C ILE A 196 26.64 -19.05 36.44
N ARG A 197 25.93 -19.81 35.60
CA ARG A 197 24.51 -19.53 35.24
C ARG A 197 23.55 -19.58 36.42
N GLN A 198 23.82 -20.40 37.43
CA GLN A 198 23.02 -20.46 38.66
C GLN A 198 23.29 -19.28 39.60
N LYS A 199 24.45 -18.62 39.50
CA LYS A 199 24.78 -17.41 40.27
C LYS A 199 24.30 -16.11 39.62
N THR A 200 23.92 -16.14 38.34
CA THR A 200 23.44 -14.95 37.59
C THR A 200 21.92 -14.84 37.53
N LYS A 201 21.20 -15.70 38.25
CA LYS A 201 19.74 -15.70 38.42
C LYS A 201 19.42 -15.31 39.86
#